data_AF-A0A7S3IKB2-F1
#
_entry.id   AF-A0A7S3IKB2-F1
#
_cell.length_a   1.000
_cell.length_b   1.000
_cell.length_c   1.000
_cell.angle_alpha   90.00
_cell.angle_beta   90.00
_cell.angle_gamma   90.00
#
_symmetry.space_group_name_H-M   'P 1'
#
loop_
_entity.id
_entity.type
_entity.pdbx_description
1 polymer ?
#
loop_
_entity_poly.entity_id
_entity_poly.type
_entity_poly.pdbx_seq_one_letter_code
_entity_poly.pdbx_strand_id
1 'polypeptide(L)'
;VGFLPFWFRFWQCLNKWHYTRLRAHLYNAGKYFSKLLPPLITAIYTSSAKSVGSQGFKLYIIFNTIATLYCMIWDYYMDWGLFRSKKSGRYGLRDQTKYASSFYYFAIFTNFVLRFWWVISIFNYPFKTDPLNPMNTLQILTMASILAEGLRRTQWALIRVENEFYNNFEAYRKVPTIPNLFSDFDQ
;
A
#
# COMPACT_ATOMS: atom_id res chain seq x y z
N VAL A 1 13.64 0.31 10.92
CA VAL A 1 13.24 -1.09 10.62
C VAL A 1 12.34 -1.07 9.40
N GLY A 2 12.72 -1.71 8.29
CA GLY A 2 11.88 -1.72 7.07
C GLY A 2 12.59 -1.76 5.71
N PHE A 3 13.92 -1.60 5.67
CA PHE A 3 14.67 -1.56 4.40
C PHE A 3 14.73 -2.94 3.71
N LEU A 4 15.15 -3.98 4.43
CA LEU A 4 15.40 -5.32 3.86
C LEU A 4 14.18 -5.95 3.16
N PRO A 5 12.96 -5.92 3.72
CA PRO A 5 11.79 -6.49 3.03
C PRO A 5 11.50 -5.83 1.69
N PHE A 6 11.66 -4.51 1.58
CA PHE A 6 11.45 -3.79 0.32
C PHE A 6 12.58 -4.02 -0.67
N TRP A 7 13.82 -4.21 -0.19
CA TRP A 7 14.97 -4.55 -1.04
C TRP A 7 14.77 -5.92 -1.71
N PHE A 8 14.35 -6.93 -0.95
CA PHE A 8 14.07 -8.25 -1.52
C PHE A 8 12.89 -8.20 -2.51
N ARG A 9 11.80 -7.50 -2.18
CA ARG A 9 10.66 -7.31 -3.10
C ARG A 9 11.07 -6.61 -4.40
N PHE A 10 11.94 -5.61 -4.32
CA PHE A 10 12.46 -4.89 -5.49
C PHE A 10 13.18 -5.84 -6.44
N TRP A 11 14.15 -6.61 -5.94
CA TRP A 11 14.90 -7.57 -6.75
C TRP A 11 14.04 -8.71 -7.28
N GLN A 12 13.10 -9.22 -6.49
CA GLN A 12 12.12 -10.21 -6.96
C GLN A 12 11.33 -9.69 -8.15
N CYS A 13 10.90 -8.42 -8.13
CA CYS A 13 10.15 -7.82 -9.23
C CYS A 13 11.02 -7.64 -10.49
N LEU A 14 12.28 -7.25 -10.35
CA LEU A 14 13.22 -7.15 -11.47
C LEU A 14 13.51 -8.53 -12.09
N ASN A 15 13.76 -9.54 -11.26
CA ASN A 15 13.99 -10.91 -11.73
C ASN A 15 12.74 -11.43 -12.46
N LYS A 16 11.55 -11.20 -11.91
CA LYS A 16 10.30 -11.62 -12.57
C LYS A 16 10.08 -10.90 -13.89
N TRP A 17 10.40 -9.61 -13.97
CA TRP A 17 10.37 -8.86 -15.24
C TRP A 17 11.37 -9.42 -16.26
N HIS A 18 12.57 -9.81 -15.84
CA HIS A 18 13.57 -10.41 -16.72
C HIS A 18 13.05 -11.66 -17.44
N TYR A 19 12.37 -12.55 -16.70
CA TYR A 19 11.82 -13.79 -17.27
C TYR A 19 10.52 -13.61 -18.05
N THR A 20 9.57 -12.81 -17.54
CA THR A 20 8.22 -12.70 -18.14
C THR A 20 8.10 -11.57 -19.15
N ARG A 21 9.00 -10.58 -19.11
CA ARG A 21 8.94 -9.31 -19.85
C ARG A 21 7.66 -8.49 -19.65
N LEU A 22 6.83 -8.84 -18.66
CA LEU A 22 5.62 -8.10 -18.32
C LEU A 22 5.98 -6.80 -17.60
N ARG A 23 5.64 -5.65 -18.22
CA ARG A 23 5.95 -4.31 -17.68
C ARG A 23 5.34 -4.05 -16.31
N ALA A 24 4.24 -4.73 -15.95
CA ALA A 24 3.64 -4.64 -14.62
C ALA A 24 4.65 -4.94 -13.50
N HIS A 25 5.57 -5.88 -13.71
CA HIS A 25 6.60 -6.19 -12.71
C HIS A 25 7.65 -5.09 -12.58
N LEU A 26 7.98 -4.39 -13.67
CA LEU A 26 8.89 -3.24 -13.62
C LEU A 26 8.26 -2.07 -12.86
N TYR A 27 6.98 -1.77 -13.09
CA TYR A 27 6.27 -0.76 -12.31
C TYR A 27 6.20 -1.15 -10.82
N ASN A 28 5.94 -2.43 -10.52
CA ASN A 28 5.96 -2.93 -9.14
C ASN A 28 7.36 -2.80 -8.50
N ALA A 29 8.45 -3.02 -9.27
CA ALA A 29 9.81 -2.77 -8.80
C ALA A 29 10.00 -1.29 -8.45
N GLY A 30 9.63 -0.36 -9.35
CA GLY A 30 9.67 1.08 -9.07
C GLY A 30 8.89 1.48 -7.81
N LYS A 31 7.73 0.86 -7.58
CA LYS A 31 6.95 1.05 -6.35
C LYS A 31 7.75 0.65 -5.11
N TYR A 32 8.38 -0.52 -5.09
CA TYR A 32 9.20 -0.94 -3.94
C TYR A 32 10.47 -0.11 -3.78
N PHE A 33 11.09 0.31 -4.89
CA PHE A 33 12.23 1.21 -4.87
C PHE A 33 11.89 2.55 -4.19
N SER A 34 10.73 3.14 -4.51
CA SER A 34 10.30 4.39 -3.86
C SER A 34 10.20 4.27 -2.33
N LYS A 35 9.88 3.09 -1.79
CA LYS A 35 9.81 2.83 -0.34
C LYS A 35 11.18 2.69 0.34
N LEU A 36 12.25 2.46 -0.43
CA LEU A 36 13.61 2.36 0.10
C LEU A 36 14.23 3.73 0.37
N LEU A 37 13.79 4.76 -0.35
CA LEU A 37 14.41 6.09 -0.31
C LEU A 37 14.23 6.80 1.04
N PRO A 38 13.04 6.86 1.68
CA PRO A 38 12.88 7.52 2.98
C PRO A 38 13.80 6.96 4.08
N PRO A 39 13.85 5.62 4.34
CA PRO A 39 14.73 5.09 5.38
C PRO A 39 16.22 5.23 5.01
N LEU A 40 16.57 5.21 3.73
CA LEU A 40 17.95 5.46 3.27
C LEU A 40 18.38 6.90 3.58
N ILE A 41 17.52 7.89 3.31
CA ILE A 41 17.78 9.30 3.63
C ILE A 41 17.98 9.47 5.13
N THR A 42 17.09 8.90 5.95
CA THR A 42 17.23 8.93 7.41
C THR A 42 18.55 8.31 7.85
N ALA A 43 18.95 7.16 7.30
CA ALA A 43 20.21 6.50 7.62
C ALA A 43 21.44 7.34 7.23
N ILE A 44 21.48 7.88 6.02
CA ILE A 44 22.63 8.68 5.53
C ILE A 44 22.81 9.93 6.40
N TYR A 45 21.75 10.71 6.60
CA TYR A 45 21.85 11.98 7.32
C TYR A 45 22.11 11.80 8.82
N THR A 46 21.65 10.69 9.42
CA THR A 46 21.93 10.37 10.83
C THR A 46 23.32 9.75 11.03
N SER A 47 23.91 9.15 10.00
CA SER A 47 25.30 8.66 10.06
C SER A 47 26.31 9.82 9.99
N SER A 48 25.96 10.91 9.32
CA SER A 48 26.82 12.11 9.19
C SER A 48 26.62 13.14 10.31
N ALA A 49 25.53 13.06 11.07
CA ALA A 49 25.21 13.99 12.16
C ALA A 49 24.32 13.32 13.21
N LYS A 50 24.29 13.82 14.46
CA LYS A 50 23.38 13.32 15.51
C LYS A 50 21.88 13.44 15.19
N SER A 51 21.51 14.13 14.11
CA SER A 51 20.13 14.29 13.65
C SER A 51 20.07 14.41 12.13
N VAL A 52 18.89 14.14 11.55
CA VAL A 52 18.65 14.21 10.10
C VAL A 52 18.87 15.62 9.52
N GLY A 53 18.79 16.67 10.34
CA GLY A 53 18.91 18.07 9.91
C GLY A 53 17.76 18.54 9.02
N SER A 54 17.74 19.84 8.70
CA SER A 54 16.67 20.45 7.92
C SER A 54 16.61 19.92 6.48
N GLN A 55 17.76 19.70 5.85
CA GLN A 55 17.84 19.20 4.48
C GLN A 55 17.41 17.73 4.39
N GLY A 56 17.91 16.87 5.27
CA GLY A 56 17.51 15.46 5.32
C GLY A 56 16.01 15.31 5.61
N PHE A 57 15.46 16.17 6.48
CA PHE A 57 14.03 16.16 6.78
C PHE A 57 13.18 16.54 5.57
N LYS A 58 13.56 17.61 4.83
CA LYS A 58 12.89 17.97 3.57
C LYS A 58 12.89 16.82 2.57
N LEU A 59 14.04 16.18 2.36
CA LEU A 59 14.15 15.03 1.46
C LEU A 59 13.29 13.84 1.95
N TYR A 60 13.31 13.55 3.24
CA TYR A 60 12.46 12.50 3.83
C TYR A 60 10.98 12.75 3.51
N ILE A 61 10.47 13.97 3.72
CA ILE A 61 9.07 14.32 3.42
C ILE A 61 8.75 14.13 1.94
N ILE A 62 9.61 14.63 1.04
CA ILE A 62 9.41 14.53 -0.41
C ILE A 62 9.33 13.07 -0.84
N PHE A 63 10.34 12.26 -0.51
CA PHE A 63 10.40 10.88 -0.95
C PHE A 63 9.34 10.00 -0.28
N ASN A 64 9.00 10.27 0.98
CA ASN A 64 7.94 9.52 1.66
C ASN A 64 6.55 9.86 1.09
N THR A 65 6.34 11.10 0.68
CA THR A 65 5.12 11.52 -0.04
C THR A 65 5.02 10.83 -1.40
N ILE A 66 6.10 10.84 -2.20
CA ILE A 66 6.15 10.14 -3.49
C ILE A 66 5.84 8.65 -3.32
N ALA A 67 6.48 7.99 -2.35
CA ALA A 67 6.25 6.57 -2.07
C ALA A 67 4.79 6.30 -1.66
N THR A 68 4.21 7.16 -0.82
CA THR A 68 2.82 7.06 -0.36
C THR A 68 1.85 7.19 -1.53
N LEU A 69 2.01 8.21 -2.37
CA LEU A 69 1.16 8.47 -3.53
C LEU A 69 1.26 7.36 -4.57
N TYR A 70 2.48 6.93 -4.92
CA TYR A 70 2.67 5.85 -5.88
C TYR A 70 1.97 4.58 -5.38
N CYS A 71 2.19 4.20 -4.12
CA CYS A 71 1.53 3.04 -3.57
C CYS A 71 0.01 3.19 -3.51
N MET A 72 -0.51 4.40 -3.33
CA MET A 72 -1.96 4.66 -3.27
C MET A 72 -2.60 4.49 -4.65
N ILE A 73 -1.96 5.08 -5.67
CA ILE A 73 -2.35 4.90 -7.07
C ILE A 73 -2.32 3.41 -7.43
N TRP A 74 -1.29 2.69 -7.00
CA TRP A 74 -1.19 1.25 -7.22
C TRP A 74 -2.35 0.49 -6.59
N ASP A 75 -2.65 0.72 -5.32
CA ASP A 75 -3.74 0.03 -4.62
C ASP A 75 -5.08 0.23 -5.35
N TYR A 76 -5.41 1.47 -5.70
CA TYR A 76 -6.70 1.77 -6.31
C TYR A 76 -6.78 1.31 -7.76
N TYR A 77 -5.78 1.62 -8.56
CA TYR A 77 -5.85 1.39 -10.00
C TYR A 77 -5.43 -0.03 -10.41
N MET A 78 -4.35 -0.56 -9.82
CA MET A 78 -3.81 -1.87 -10.18
C MET A 78 -4.44 -2.97 -9.33
N ASP A 79 -4.36 -2.88 -8.00
CA ASP A 79 -4.79 -3.98 -7.13
C ASP A 79 -6.32 -4.08 -7.03
N TRP A 80 -7.03 -2.95 -6.95
CA TRP A 80 -8.50 -2.93 -6.81
C TRP A 80 -9.24 -2.74 -8.13
N GLY A 81 -8.54 -2.33 -9.20
CA GLY A 81 -9.13 -2.14 -10.53
C GLY A 81 -10.16 -1.00 -10.58
N LEU A 82 -10.09 -0.03 -9.67
CA LEU A 82 -11.00 1.11 -9.59
C LEU A 82 -10.75 2.13 -10.72
N PHE A 83 -11.69 3.07 -10.87
CA PHE A 83 -11.69 4.11 -11.90
C PHE A 83 -11.77 3.59 -13.35
N ARG A 84 -12.38 2.42 -13.55
CA ARG A 84 -12.54 1.78 -14.86
C ARG A 84 -13.97 1.76 -15.39
N SER A 85 -14.97 1.91 -14.50
CA SER A 85 -16.37 1.89 -14.91
C SER A 85 -16.73 3.15 -15.69
N LYS A 86 -17.47 2.96 -16.79
CA LYS A 86 -18.10 4.03 -17.56
C LYS A 86 -19.61 4.13 -17.31
N LYS A 87 -20.16 3.33 -16.37
CA LYS A 87 -21.60 3.27 -16.10
C LYS A 87 -22.05 4.41 -15.19
N SER A 88 -23.20 5.01 -15.51
CA SER A 88 -23.85 6.02 -14.67
C SER A 88 -24.19 5.45 -13.28
N GLY A 89 -23.95 6.22 -12.21
CA GLY A 89 -24.26 5.84 -10.83
C GLY A 89 -23.18 5.02 -10.10
N ARG A 90 -22.06 4.67 -10.74
CA ARG A 90 -20.92 3.95 -10.11
C ARG A 90 -19.59 4.69 -10.31
N TYR A 91 -19.58 5.99 -10.00
CA TYR A 91 -18.40 6.83 -10.20
C TYR A 91 -17.19 6.30 -9.44
N GLY A 92 -16.10 6.08 -10.18
CA GLY A 92 -14.82 5.64 -9.64
C GLY A 92 -14.74 4.15 -9.28
N LEU A 93 -15.81 3.36 -9.45
CA LEU A 93 -15.77 1.90 -9.27
C LEU A 93 -15.49 1.18 -10.60
N ARG A 94 -15.57 -0.16 -10.59
CA ARG A 94 -15.49 -1.02 -11.77
C ARG A 94 -16.85 -1.66 -12.06
N ASP A 95 -17.02 -2.17 -13.28
CA ASP A 95 -18.35 -2.59 -13.76
C ASP A 95 -18.93 -3.81 -13.03
N GLN A 96 -18.06 -4.75 -12.65
CA GLN A 96 -18.42 -5.94 -11.88
C GLN A 96 -17.82 -5.83 -10.47
N THR A 97 -18.67 -5.87 -9.45
CA THR A 97 -18.27 -5.82 -8.04
C THR A 97 -19.12 -6.82 -7.25
N LYS A 98 -18.49 -7.61 -6.38
CA LYS A 98 -19.15 -8.61 -5.54
C LYS A 98 -19.76 -8.00 -4.27
N TYR A 99 -19.10 -7.00 -3.69
CA TYR A 99 -19.55 -6.37 -2.44
C TYR A 99 -20.44 -5.14 -2.72
N ALA A 100 -21.09 -4.63 -1.67
CA ALA A 100 -21.87 -3.39 -1.77
C ALA A 100 -20.97 -2.19 -2.10
N SER A 101 -21.46 -1.22 -2.88
CA SER A 101 -20.69 -0.02 -3.26
C SER A 101 -20.17 0.78 -2.05
N SER A 102 -20.94 0.82 -0.96
CA SER A 102 -20.55 1.47 0.29
C SER A 102 -19.25 0.89 0.89
N PHE A 103 -19.02 -0.43 0.76
CA PHE A 103 -17.80 -1.07 1.24
C PHE A 103 -16.57 -0.58 0.48
N TYR A 104 -16.67 -0.40 -0.84
CA TYR A 104 -15.55 0.13 -1.64
C TYR A 104 -15.25 1.58 -1.30
N TYR A 105 -16.28 2.43 -1.17
CA TYR A 105 -16.07 3.83 -0.78
C TYR A 105 -15.47 3.94 0.63
N PHE A 106 -15.93 3.10 1.57
CA PHE A 106 -15.32 2.99 2.89
C PHE A 106 -13.85 2.57 2.80
N ALA A 107 -13.53 1.53 2.04
CA ALA A 107 -12.15 1.06 1.86
C ALA A 107 -11.24 2.10 1.19
N ILE A 108 -11.75 2.86 0.21
CA ILE A 108 -11.02 3.98 -0.41
C ILE A 108 -10.71 5.05 0.65
N PHE A 109 -11.70 5.43 1.45
CA PHE A 109 -11.53 6.44 2.49
C PHE A 109 -10.55 5.98 3.58
N THR A 110 -10.74 4.78 4.14
CA THR A 110 -9.86 4.26 5.20
C THR A 110 -8.44 4.04 4.70
N ASN A 111 -8.25 3.54 3.47
CA ASN A 111 -6.93 3.37 2.89
C ASN A 111 -6.23 4.71 2.67
N PHE A 112 -6.95 5.76 2.26
CA PHE A 112 -6.38 7.10 2.16
C PHE A 112 -5.88 7.59 3.53
N VAL A 113 -6.75 7.62 4.55
CA VAL A 113 -6.42 8.13 5.89
C VAL A 113 -5.23 7.36 6.49
N LEU A 114 -5.28 6.03 6.46
CA LEU A 114 -4.23 5.19 7.06
C LEU A 114 -2.91 5.24 6.30
N ARG A 115 -2.92 5.56 5.00
CA ARG A 115 -1.68 5.75 4.23
C ARG A 115 -0.91 7.01 4.63
N PHE A 116 -1.61 8.03 5.11
CA PHE A 116 -1.01 9.25 5.64
C PHE A 116 -0.77 9.18 7.16
N TRP A 117 -0.91 8.01 7.78
CA TRP A 117 -0.68 7.83 9.22
C TRP A 117 0.72 8.30 9.67
N TRP A 118 1.73 8.14 8.81
CA TRP A 118 3.11 8.61 9.09
C TRP A 118 3.20 10.12 9.37
N VAL A 119 2.23 10.92 8.92
CA VAL A 119 2.18 12.37 9.21
C VAL A 119 1.98 12.62 10.70
N ILE A 120 1.21 11.77 11.38
CA ILE A 120 1.00 11.84 12.83
C ILE A 120 2.33 11.67 13.56
N SER A 121 3.21 10.79 13.09
CA SER A 121 4.54 10.57 13.66
C SER A 121 5.45 11.79 13.60
N ILE A 122 5.23 12.72 12.66
CA ILE A 122 6.01 13.97 12.56
C ILE A 122 5.61 14.94 13.68
N PHE A 123 4.31 15.13 13.86
CA PHE A 123 3.80 16.07 14.86
C PHE A 123 3.92 15.56 16.30
N ASN A 124 4.04 14.24 16.49
CA ASN A 124 4.21 13.64 17.81
C ASN A 124 5.68 13.52 18.26
N TYR A 125 6.64 13.93 17.44
CA TYR A 125 8.07 13.86 17.78
C TYR A 125 8.51 14.77 18.96
N PRO A 126 7.83 15.89 19.33
CA PRO A 126 8.28 16.74 20.43
C PRO A 126 7.43 16.66 21.71
N PHE A 127 6.50 15.72 21.88
CA PHE A 127 5.75 15.65 23.14
C PHE A 127 6.65 15.13 24.26
N LYS A 128 7.12 16.07 25.08
CA LYS A 128 7.87 15.89 26.33
C LYS A 128 7.55 14.53 26.95
N THR A 129 8.53 13.63 26.91
CA THR A 129 8.55 12.49 27.83
C THR A 129 8.59 13.07 29.22
N ASP A 130 7.45 13.07 29.90
CA ASP A 130 7.41 13.26 31.34
C ASP A 130 8.33 12.17 31.94
N PRO A 131 9.38 12.52 32.69
CA PRO A 131 10.31 11.53 33.27
C PRO A 131 9.59 10.48 34.13
N LEU A 132 8.39 10.81 34.62
CA LEU A 132 7.56 9.96 35.46
C LEU A 132 6.61 9.05 34.66
N ASN A 133 6.45 9.25 33.35
CA ASN A 133 5.58 8.41 32.51
C ASN A 133 6.06 8.28 31.05
N PRO A 134 7.28 7.74 30.81
CA PRO A 134 7.90 7.70 29.49
C PRO A 134 7.22 6.74 28.48
N MET A 135 6.19 5.99 28.89
CA MET A 135 5.82 4.72 28.25
C MET A 135 4.44 4.68 27.55
N ASN A 136 3.52 5.62 27.77
CA ASN A 136 2.12 5.38 27.34
C ASN A 136 1.80 5.82 25.91
N THR A 137 2.02 7.09 25.54
CA THR A 137 1.44 7.61 24.28
C THR A 137 2.07 7.03 23.02
N LEU A 138 3.41 6.94 22.94
CA LEU A 138 4.10 6.41 21.76
C LEU A 138 3.83 4.91 21.55
N GLN A 139 3.75 4.14 22.63
CA GLN A 139 3.43 2.71 22.56
C GLN A 139 1.98 2.48 22.13
N ILE A 140 1.03 3.25 22.67
CA ILE A 140 -0.37 3.22 22.25
C ILE A 140 -0.50 3.58 20.77
N LEU A 141 0.18 4.64 20.31
CA LEU A 141 0.19 5.03 18.90
C LEU A 141 0.81 3.95 18.00
N THR A 142 1.89 3.30 18.46
CA THR A 142 2.52 2.20 17.73
C THR A 142 1.58 0.99 17.65
N MET A 143 0.95 0.60 18.76
CA MET A 143 -0.02 -0.49 18.80
C MET A 143 -1.22 -0.20 17.89
N ALA A 144 -1.78 1.01 17.98
CA ALA A 144 -2.86 1.47 17.11
C ALA A 144 -2.45 1.42 15.63
N SER A 145 -1.22 1.83 15.30
CA SER A 145 -0.72 1.79 13.92
C SER A 145 -0.61 0.36 13.36
N ILE A 146 -0.20 -0.61 14.18
CA ILE A 146 -0.08 -2.02 13.77
C ILE A 146 -1.47 -2.63 13.53
N LEU A 147 -2.42 -2.38 14.45
CA LEU A 147 -3.80 -2.84 14.31
C LEU A 147 -4.47 -2.22 13.08
N ALA A 148 -4.29 -0.91 12.88
CA ALA A 148 -4.84 -0.21 11.73
C ALA A 148 -4.26 -0.71 10.40
N GLU A 149 -2.94 -0.94 10.32
CA GLU A 149 -2.31 -1.53 9.13
C GLU A 149 -2.83 -2.96 8.90
N GLY A 150 -3.06 -3.75 9.95
CA GLY A 150 -3.68 -5.07 9.86
C GLY A 150 -5.06 -5.04 9.22
N LEU A 151 -5.97 -4.19 9.74
CA LEU A 151 -7.31 -4.01 9.19
C LEU A 151 -7.28 -3.53 7.73
N ARG A 152 -6.43 -2.55 7.43
CA ARG A 152 -6.25 -2.03 6.06
C ARG A 152 -5.78 -3.12 5.10
N ARG A 153 -4.87 -4.00 5.54
CA ARG A 153 -4.37 -5.14 4.74
C ARG A 153 -5.44 -6.17 4.49
N THR A 154 -6.30 -6.46 5.47
CA THR A 154 -7.45 -7.35 5.31
C THR A 154 -8.41 -6.80 4.26
N GLN A 155 -8.78 -5.51 4.35
CA GLN A 155 -9.62 -4.84 3.34
C GLN A 155 -8.98 -4.90 1.95
N TRP A 156 -7.68 -4.56 1.86
CA TRP A 156 -6.95 -4.58 0.61
C TRP A 156 -6.89 -5.97 -0.01
N ALA A 157 -6.68 -7.02 0.79
CA ALA A 157 -6.60 -8.39 0.30
C ALA A 157 -7.95 -8.89 -0.24
N LEU A 158 -9.05 -8.59 0.46
CA LEU A 158 -10.40 -8.95 0.01
C LEU A 158 -10.73 -8.35 -1.36
N ILE A 159 -10.50 -7.04 -1.53
CA ILE A 159 -10.79 -6.35 -2.79
C ILE A 159 -9.81 -6.79 -3.90
N ARG A 160 -8.53 -7.02 -3.57
CA ARG A 160 -7.54 -7.49 -4.55
C ARG A 160 -7.88 -8.88 -5.08
N VAL A 161 -8.20 -9.83 -4.19
CA VAL A 161 -8.57 -11.19 -4.60
C VAL A 161 -9.82 -11.16 -5.47
N GLU A 162 -10.78 -10.33 -5.09
CA GLU A 162 -12.01 -10.13 -5.86
C GLU A 162 -11.72 -9.49 -7.23
N ASN A 163 -10.84 -8.48 -7.32
CA ASN A 163 -10.43 -7.90 -8.60
C ASN A 163 -9.68 -8.90 -9.49
N GLU A 164 -8.78 -9.69 -8.91
CA GLU A 164 -8.02 -10.72 -9.64
C GLU A 164 -8.96 -11.81 -10.17
N PHE A 165 -10.02 -12.15 -9.42
CA PHE A 165 -11.04 -13.10 -9.84
C PHE A 165 -11.63 -12.72 -11.21
N TYR A 166 -11.89 -11.43 -11.44
CA TYR A 166 -12.53 -10.93 -12.66
C TYR A 166 -11.56 -10.49 -13.77
N ASN A 167 -10.34 -10.03 -13.43
CA ASN A 167 -9.47 -9.34 -14.39
C ASN A 167 -8.13 -10.03 -14.67
N ASN A 168 -7.77 -11.12 -13.97
CA ASN A 168 -6.58 -11.95 -14.21
C ASN A 168 -5.30 -11.13 -14.52
N PHE A 169 -5.00 -10.11 -13.72
CA PHE A 169 -3.99 -9.10 -14.04
C PHE A 169 -2.57 -9.68 -14.13
N GLU A 170 -2.29 -10.71 -13.35
CA GLU A 170 -0.96 -11.33 -13.32
C GLU A 170 -0.84 -12.48 -14.34
N ALA A 171 -1.87 -12.69 -15.17
CA ALA A 171 -1.94 -13.71 -16.23
C ALA A 171 -1.58 -15.12 -15.75
N TYR A 172 -1.82 -15.42 -14.47
CA TYR A 172 -1.55 -16.75 -13.91
C TYR A 172 -2.55 -17.80 -14.40
N ARG A 173 -3.68 -17.38 -14.97
CA ARG A 173 -4.71 -18.27 -15.50
C ARG A 173 -4.83 -18.13 -17.01
N LYS A 174 -5.02 -19.26 -17.70
CA LYS A 174 -5.38 -19.30 -19.13
C LYS A 174 -6.87 -19.00 -19.38
N VAL A 175 -7.72 -19.23 -18.37
CA VAL A 175 -9.17 -19.02 -18.45
C VAL A 175 -9.55 -17.83 -17.55
N PRO A 176 -10.28 -16.83 -18.06
CA PRO A 176 -10.54 -15.58 -17.33
C PRO A 176 -11.52 -15.72 -16.16
N THR A 177 -12.42 -16.72 -16.17
CA THR A 177 -13.42 -16.95 -15.13
C THR A 177 -13.42 -18.41 -14.69
N ILE A 178 -13.47 -18.64 -13.36
CA ILE A 178 -13.62 -19.98 -12.80
C ILE A 178 -15.13 -20.28 -12.75
N PRO A 179 -15.61 -21.38 -13.36
CA PRO A 179 -17.01 -21.78 -13.25
C PRO A 179 -17.38 -22.09 -11.80
N ASN A 180 -18.63 -21.81 -11.42
CA ASN A 180 -19.12 -22.15 -10.08
C ASN A 180 -19.20 -23.67 -9.95
N LEU A 181 -18.66 -24.24 -8.87
CA LEU A 181 -18.68 -25.69 -8.61
C LEU A 181 -20.09 -26.30 -8.54
N PHE A 182 -21.13 -25.48 -8.43
CA PHE A 182 -22.52 -25.92 -8.29
C PHE A 182 -23.33 -25.84 -9.58
N SER A 183 -22.81 -25.28 -10.68
CA SER A 183 -23.58 -25.23 -11.93
C SER A 183 -23.75 -26.60 -12.61
N ASP A 184 -22.95 -27.58 -12.20
CA ASP A 184 -22.91 -28.92 -12.80
C ASP A 184 -23.83 -29.93 -12.08
N PHE A 185 -24.48 -29.53 -10.98
CA PHE A 185 -25.43 -30.37 -10.24
C PHE A 185 -26.90 -30.03 -10.51
N ASP A 186 -27.17 -28.99 -11.30
CA ASP A 186 -28.52 -28.52 -11.65
C ASP A 186 -28.91 -28.83 -13.12
N GLN A 187 -28.22 -29.77 -13.78
CA GLN A 187 -28.59 -30.33 -15.10
C GLN A 187 -28.90 -31.82 -14.99
#